data_AF-A0A963N1S2-F1
#
_entry.id   AF-A0A963N1S2-F1
#
_cell.length_a   1.000
_cell.length_b   1.000
_cell.length_c   1.000
_cell.angle_alpha   90.00
_cell.angle_beta   90.00
_cell.angle_gamma   90.00
#
_symmetry.space_group_name_H-M   'P 1'
#
loop_
_entity.id
_entity.type
_entity.pdbx_description
1 polymer ?
#
loop_
_entity_poly.entity_id
_entity_poly.type
_entity_poly.pdbx_seq_one_letter_code
_entity_poly.pdbx_strand_id
1 'polypeptide(L)'
;MNPIADFYRSDLRTGLKIVFTCLAAGILSAAPLWLFSLFGPADDTPTNLALIAMFGTIFAGLGAAIGAVWLVVELIFIRKR
;
A
#
# COMPACT_ATOMS: atom_id res chain seq x y z
N MET A 1 -4.87 20.55 -10.58
CA MET A 1 -4.36 19.29 -11.18
C MET A 1 -4.38 18.25 -10.08
N ASN A 2 -5.06 17.11 -10.28
CA ASN A 2 -5.18 16.07 -9.24
C ASN A 2 -4.12 14.98 -9.50
N PRO A 3 -2.98 14.99 -8.78
CA PRO A 3 -1.83 14.15 -9.10
C PRO A 3 -2.15 12.65 -9.02
N ILE A 4 -3.12 12.27 -8.19
CA ILE A 4 -3.58 10.88 -8.08
C ILE A 4 -4.32 10.46 -9.37
N ALA A 5 -5.20 11.33 -9.87
CA ALA A 5 -5.93 11.06 -11.10
C ALA A 5 -4.99 10.97 -12.31
N ASP A 6 -3.95 11.82 -12.35
CA ASP A 6 -2.95 11.81 -13.41
C ASP A 6 -2.07 10.54 -13.35
N PHE A 7 -1.72 10.06 -12.14
CA PHE A 7 -1.01 8.79 -11.95
C PHE A 7 -1.81 7.60 -12.50
N TYR A 8 -3.10 7.50 -12.19
CA TYR A 8 -3.95 6.41 -12.70
C TYR A 8 -4.17 6.49 -14.21
N ARG A 9 -4.16 7.69 -14.80
CA ARG A 9 -4.29 7.92 -16.25
C ARG A 9 -3.00 7.69 -17.06
N SER A 10 -1.84 7.61 -16.42
CA SER A 10 -0.55 7.40 -17.10
C SER A 10 -0.47 6.05 -17.83
N ASP A 11 0.39 5.92 -18.83
CA ASP A 11 0.69 4.65 -19.53
C ASP A 11 1.47 3.63 -18.68
N LEU A 12 1.68 3.90 -17.38
CA LEU A 12 2.26 2.94 -16.47
C LEU A 12 1.40 1.67 -16.37
N ARG A 13 2.08 0.53 -16.35
CA ARG A 13 1.51 -0.81 -16.16
C ARG A 13 0.56 -0.83 -14.97
N THR A 14 -0.63 -1.41 -15.16
CA THR A 14 -1.69 -1.42 -14.15
C THR A 14 -1.24 -2.19 -12.91
N GLY A 15 -0.48 -3.28 -13.10
CA GLY A 15 0.08 -4.06 -12.00
C GLY A 15 0.98 -3.22 -11.10
N LEU A 16 1.80 -2.33 -11.69
CA LEU A 16 2.69 -1.46 -10.92
C LEU A 16 1.91 -0.46 -10.07
N LYS A 17 0.83 0.10 -10.63
CA LYS A 17 -0.05 1.04 -9.92
C LYS A 17 -0.71 0.37 -8.72
N ILE A 18 -1.20 -0.86 -8.87
CA ILE A 18 -1.81 -1.64 -7.79
C ILE A 18 -0.80 -1.93 -6.68
N VAL A 19 0.42 -2.36 -7.03
CA VAL A 19 1.48 -2.60 -6.04
C VAL A 19 1.78 -1.32 -5.26
N PHE A 20 1.95 -0.20 -5.96
CA PHE A 20 2.30 1.07 -5.32
C PHE A 20 1.21 1.58 -4.38
N THR A 21 -0.06 1.46 -4.78
CA THR A 21 -1.19 1.96 -3.99
C THR A 21 -1.45 1.09 -2.77
N CYS A 22 -1.32 -0.24 -2.90
CA CYS A 22 -1.42 -1.16 -1.78
C CYS A 22 -0.27 -0.97 -0.78
N LEU A 23 0.96 -0.80 -1.25
CA LEU A 23 2.10 -0.50 -0.37
C LEU A 23 1.94 0.85 0.35
N ALA A 24 1.52 1.89 -0.38
CA ALA A 24 1.27 3.21 0.21
C ALA A 24 0.18 3.14 1.29
N ALA A 25 -0.92 2.43 1.02
CA ALA A 25 -1.99 2.22 2.00
C ALA A 25 -1.50 1.48 3.25
N GLY A 26 -0.65 0.46 3.07
CA GLY A 26 -0.01 -0.25 4.19
C GLY A 26 0.85 0.64 5.05
N ILE A 27 1.71 1.47 4.43
CA ILE A 27 2.56 2.42 5.15
C ILE A 27 1.70 3.45 5.90
N LEU A 28 0.66 3.98 5.25
CA LEU A 28 -0.26 4.93 5.87
C LEU A 28 -1.04 4.32 7.04
N SER A 29 -1.33 3.01 6.99
CA SER A 29 -1.97 2.31 8.11
C SER A 29 -1.05 2.10 9.32
N ALA A 30 0.27 2.02 9.10
CA ALA A 30 1.28 1.89 10.15
C ALA A 30 1.73 3.24 10.72
N ALA A 31 1.56 4.33 9.97
CA ALA A 31 1.99 5.67 10.37
C ALA A 31 1.43 6.15 11.74
N PRO A 32 0.15 5.92 12.09
CA PRO A 32 -0.38 6.30 13.41
C PRO A 32 0.31 5.56 14.56
N LEU A 33 0.66 4.29 14.37
CA LEU A 33 1.36 3.50 15.37
C LEU A 33 2.79 4.01 15.58
N TRP A 34 3.50 4.37 14.51
CA TRP A 34 4.82 4.99 14.60
C TRP A 34 4.78 6.37 15.25
N LEU A 35 3.74 7.15 14.96
CA LEU A 35 3.55 8.45 15.60
C LEU A 35 3.31 8.26 17.11
N PHE A 36 2.50 7.27 17.49
CA PHE A 36 2.31 6.91 18.90
C PHE A 36 3.60 6.41 19.55
N SER A 37 4.43 5.62 18.86
CA SER A 37 5.69 5.16 19.47
C SER A 37 6.69 6.29 19.73
N LEU A 38 6.59 7.41 19.00
CA LEU A 38 7.48 8.56 19.13
C LEU A 38 6.97 9.61 20.11
N PHE A 39 5.66 9.80 20.21
CA PHE A 39 5.04 10.90 20.97
C PHE A 39 4.01 10.44 22.01
N GLY A 40 3.72 9.14 22.08
CA GLY A 40 2.70 8.57 22.96
C GLY A 40 3.16 8.45 24.40
N PRO A 41 2.21 8.39 25.36
CA PRO A 41 2.50 8.11 26.76
C PRO A 41 3.13 6.72 26.91
N ALA A 42 4.15 6.59 27.77
CA ALA A 42 4.86 5.33 27.99
C ALA A 42 3.99 4.25 28.67
N ASP A 43 2.96 4.68 29.41
CA ASP A 43 2.12 3.78 30.22
C ASP A 43 0.88 3.27 29.47
N ASP A 44 0.61 3.78 28.27
CA ASP A 44 -0.54 3.38 27.45
C ASP A 44 -0.12 2.37 26.37
N THR A 45 -0.80 1.22 26.33
CA THR A 45 -0.66 0.27 25.23
C THR A 45 -1.63 0.61 24.08
N PRO A 46 -1.15 0.99 22.89
CA PRO A 46 -2.00 1.45 21.79
C PRO A 46 -2.59 0.29 20.98
N THR A 47 -3.32 -0.61 21.64
CA THR A 47 -3.83 -1.87 21.04
C THR A 47 -4.65 -1.62 19.77
N ASN A 48 -5.49 -0.59 19.74
CA ASN A 48 -6.30 -0.27 18.56
C ASN A 48 -5.45 0.21 17.38
N LEU A 49 -4.39 0.99 17.62
CA LEU A 49 -3.48 1.44 16.56
C LEU A 49 -2.65 0.28 16.03
N ALA A 50 -2.25 -0.65 16.91
CA ALA A 50 -1.55 -1.86 16.53
C ALA A 50 -2.43 -2.77 15.64
N LEU A 51 -3.73 -2.89 15.95
CA LEU A 51 -4.68 -3.64 15.13
C LEU A 51 -4.86 -3.01 13.75
N ILE A 52 -4.98 -1.67 13.65
CA ILE A 52 -5.09 -0.97 12.37
C ILE A 52 -3.84 -1.20 11.52
N ALA A 53 -2.65 -1.09 12.12
CA ALA A 53 -1.38 -1.36 11.44
C ALA A 53 -1.29 -2.82 10.99
N MET A 54 -1.73 -3.78 11.81
CA MET A 54 -1.74 -5.20 11.48
C MET A 54 -2.67 -5.50 10.29
N PHE A 55 -3.93 -5.08 10.35
CA PHE A 55 -4.86 -5.32 9.24
C PHE A 55 -4.45 -4.58 7.96
N GLY A 56 -3.95 -3.36 8.09
CA GLY A 56 -3.49 -2.58 6.95
C GLY A 56 -2.23 -3.15 6.30
N THR A 57 -1.28 -3.69 7.07
CA THR A 57 -0.11 -4.38 6.52
C THR A 57 -0.47 -5.72 5.86
N ILE A 58 -1.41 -6.48 6.42
CA ILE A 58 -1.93 -7.70 5.78
C ILE A 58 -2.60 -7.36 4.45
N PHE A 59 -3.47 -6.36 4.43
CA PHE A 59 -4.16 -5.94 3.21
C PHE A 59 -3.18 -5.42 2.15
N ALA A 60 -2.18 -4.65 2.57
CA ALA A 60 -1.11 -4.17 1.69
C ALA A 60 -0.29 -5.31 1.11
N GLY A 61 0.06 -6.32 1.92
CA GLY A 61 0.79 -7.51 1.48
C GLY A 61 0.01 -8.31 0.44
N LEU A 62 -1.27 -8.58 0.71
CA LEU A 62 -2.14 -9.30 -0.23
C LEU A 62 -2.36 -8.50 -1.51
N GLY A 63 -2.62 -7.20 -1.40
CA GLY A 63 -2.80 -6.31 -2.55
C GLY A 63 -1.53 -6.17 -3.40
N ALA A 64 -0.36 -6.08 -2.76
CA ALA A 64 0.92 -6.07 -3.47
C ALA A 64 1.22 -7.42 -4.14
N ALA A 65 0.87 -8.55 -3.51
CA ALA A 65 1.00 -9.86 -4.13
C ALA A 65 0.11 -9.98 -5.38
N ILE A 66 -1.15 -9.55 -5.30
CA ILE A 66 -2.09 -9.53 -6.43
C ILE A 66 -1.56 -8.60 -7.53
N GLY A 67 -1.11 -7.39 -7.17
CA GLY A 67 -0.52 -6.44 -8.11
C GLY A 67 0.74 -6.97 -8.79
N ALA A 68 1.58 -7.70 -8.06
CA ALA A 68 2.78 -8.33 -8.61
C ALA A 68 2.43 -9.47 -9.58
N VAL A 69 1.47 -10.33 -9.23
CA VAL A 69 0.96 -11.37 -10.14
C VAL A 69 0.40 -10.72 -11.41
N TRP A 70 -0.38 -9.65 -11.28
CA TRP A 70 -0.91 -8.91 -12.43
C TRP A 70 0.19 -8.28 -13.27
N LEU A 71 1.23 -7.72 -12.64
CA LEU A 71 2.40 -7.17 -13.33
C LEU A 71 3.16 -8.24 -14.10
N VAL A 72 3.29 -9.45 -13.53
CA VAL A 72 3.90 -10.61 -14.21
C VAL A 72 3.05 -11.04 -15.40
N VAL A 73 1.72 -11.12 -15.25
CA VAL A 73 0.80 -11.40 -16.37
C VAL A 73 0.92 -10.33 -17.46
N GLU A 74 0.99 -9.05 -17.08
CA GLU A 74 1.23 -7.94 -18.01
C GLU A 74 2.59 -8.04 -18.70
N LEU A 75 3.64 -8.56 -18.05
CA LEU A 75 4.96 -8.73 -18.68
C LEU A 75 5.01 -9.91 -19.65
N ILE A 76 4.32 -11.00 -19.32
CA ILE A 76 4.37 -12.25 -20.08
C ILE A 76 3.40 -12.21 -21.27
N PHE A 77 2.14 -11.81 -21.04
CA PHE A 77 1.08 -11.90 -22.03
C PHE A 77 0.78 -10.56 -22.71
N ILE A 78 0.93 -9.46 -21.97
CA ILE A 78 0.69 -8.11 -22.50
C ILE A 78 2.04 -7.50 -22.83
N ARG A 79 2.76 -8.13 -23.76
CA ARG A 79 3.90 -7.52 -24.43
C ARG A 79 3.37 -6.42 -25.36
N LYS A 80 2.83 -5.34 -24.78
CA LYS A 80 2.50 -4.13 -25.51
C LYS A 80 3.82 -3.51 -25.98
N ARG A 81 3.97 -3.53 -27.31
CA ARG A 81 4.85 -2.65 -28.09
C ARG A 81 4.80 -1.22 -27.56
#